data_AF-A0A930TJW1-F1
#
_entry.id   AF-A0A930TJW1-F1
#
_cell.length_a   1.000
_cell.length_b   1.000
_cell.length_c   1.000
_cell.angle_alpha   90.00
_cell.angle_beta   90.00
_cell.angle_gamma   90.00
#
_symmetry.space_group_name_H-M   'P 1'
#
loop_
_entity.id
_entity.type
_entity.pdbx_description
1 polymer ?
#
loop_
_entity_poly.entity_id
_entity_poly.type
_entity_poly.pdbx_seq_one_letter_code
_entity_poly.pdbx_strand_id
1 'polypeptide(L)'
;MQGRTVWQQGSSDPTMADTFATLSQWWASLNGKEITWQQRILPETGTAADLNWEPQRFDETFSIGSPEVRGITLYWRKPDSPDERSITVYKLELDPFQQHLYVYPQSQRNVVIRVGLPQVVYQQVKLTDPQFVLTETGGQSMLTIRDEKQRLELQISLSPETLGQLRQQLGK
;
A
#
# COMPACT_ATOMS: atom_id res chain seq x y z
N MET A 1 13.99 -3.23 2.06
CA MET A 1 12.84 -2.36 2.39
C MET A 1 12.86 -1.20 1.40
N GLN A 2 12.05 -1.24 0.34
CA GLN A 2 11.88 -0.06 -0.52
C GLN A 2 10.91 0.89 0.20
N GLY A 3 11.32 2.14 0.42
CA GLY A 3 10.49 3.14 1.09
C GLY A 3 9.31 3.60 0.22
N ARG A 4 8.34 4.29 0.84
CA ARG A 4 7.22 4.92 0.11
C ARG A 4 7.75 5.86 -0.97
N THR A 5 7.07 5.89 -2.11
CA THR A 5 7.35 6.82 -3.19
C THR A 5 6.61 8.12 -2.91
N VAL A 6 7.34 9.22 -2.68
CA VAL A 6 6.76 10.51 -2.27
C VAL A 6 7.05 11.57 -3.33
N TRP A 7 5.99 12.20 -3.81
CA TRP A 7 6.09 13.40 -4.65
C TRP A 7 5.49 14.59 -3.92
N GLN A 8 6.11 15.76 -4.05
CA GLN A 8 5.63 17.02 -3.48
C GLN A 8 5.87 18.18 -4.43
N GLN A 9 4.85 19.03 -4.58
CA GLN A 9 4.93 20.25 -5.36
C GLN A 9 6.00 21.20 -4.78
N GLY A 10 6.83 21.77 -5.65
CA GLY A 10 7.88 22.71 -5.26
C GLY A 10 9.15 22.07 -4.69
N SER A 11 9.25 20.73 -4.74
CA SER A 11 10.51 20.04 -4.43
C SER A 11 11.60 20.41 -5.45
N SER A 12 12.84 20.58 -4.97
CA SER A 12 14.03 20.81 -5.79
C SER A 12 14.73 19.52 -6.22
N ASP A 13 14.20 18.37 -5.86
CA ASP A 13 14.79 17.07 -6.19
C ASP A 13 14.59 16.75 -7.69
N PRO A 14 15.67 16.49 -8.45
CA PRO A 14 15.59 16.22 -9.88
C PRO A 14 14.82 14.94 -10.23
N THR A 15 14.67 14.00 -9.29
CA THR A 15 13.95 12.72 -9.50
C THR A 15 12.43 12.84 -9.36
N MET A 16 11.92 14.03 -9.00
CA MET A 16 10.49 14.25 -8.76
C MET A 16 9.64 14.08 -10.01
N ALA A 17 10.19 14.35 -11.19
CA ALA A 17 9.49 14.12 -12.44
C ALA A 17 9.18 12.62 -12.65
N ASP A 18 10.17 11.75 -12.47
CA ASP A 18 10.03 10.30 -12.61
C ASP A 18 9.14 9.71 -11.51
N THR A 19 9.28 10.23 -10.29
CA THR A 19 8.42 9.88 -9.15
C THR A 19 6.96 10.21 -9.46
N PHE A 20 6.68 11.41 -9.98
CA PHE A 20 5.34 11.82 -10.35
C PHE A 20 4.78 11.00 -11.50
N ALA A 21 5.60 10.66 -12.49
CA ALA A 21 5.21 9.79 -13.59
C ALA A 21 4.79 8.41 -13.09
N THR A 22 5.54 7.83 -12.15
CA THR A 22 5.21 6.55 -11.51
C THR A 22 3.86 6.61 -10.79
N LEU A 23 3.63 7.66 -10.00
CA LEU A 23 2.37 7.89 -9.28
C LEU A 23 1.19 8.08 -10.24
N SER A 24 1.40 8.83 -11.32
CA SER A 24 0.39 9.09 -12.35
C SER A 24 0.02 7.80 -13.08
N GLN A 25 1.00 6.96 -13.39
CA GLN A 25 0.77 5.64 -13.99
C GLN A 25 0.00 4.73 -13.03
N TRP A 26 0.35 4.73 -11.74
CA TRP A 26 -0.40 3.96 -10.74
C TRP A 26 -1.86 4.41 -10.67
N TRP A 27 -2.11 5.73 -10.63
CA TRP A 27 -3.48 6.29 -10.64
C TRP A 27 -4.27 5.85 -11.88
N ALA A 28 -3.70 6.00 -13.07
CA ALA A 28 -4.33 5.59 -14.32
C ALA A 28 -4.62 4.07 -14.36
N SER A 29 -3.76 3.26 -13.72
CA SER A 29 -3.93 1.80 -13.64
C SER A 29 -5.14 1.37 -12.80
N LEU A 30 -5.77 2.28 -12.06
CA LEU A 30 -6.97 1.99 -11.28
C LEU A 30 -8.23 1.86 -12.14
N ASN A 31 -8.18 2.22 -13.43
CA ASN A 31 -9.35 2.25 -14.30
C ASN A 31 -10.14 0.93 -14.26
N GLY A 32 -11.43 1.02 -13.88
CA GLY A 32 -12.34 -0.12 -13.78
C GLY A 32 -12.13 -1.00 -12.55
N LYS A 33 -11.16 -0.71 -11.68
CA LYS A 33 -10.94 -1.44 -10.44
C LYS A 33 -11.83 -0.90 -9.32
N GLU A 34 -12.26 -1.80 -8.44
CA GLU A 34 -12.82 -1.39 -7.16
C GLU A 34 -11.71 -0.80 -6.28
N ILE A 35 -11.99 0.32 -5.63
CA ILE A 35 -11.08 1.00 -4.72
C ILE A 35 -11.77 1.29 -3.39
N THR A 36 -10.98 1.35 -2.32
CA THR A 36 -11.38 1.99 -1.07
C THR A 36 -10.99 3.45 -1.10
N TRP A 37 -11.87 4.32 -0.62
CA TRP A 37 -11.66 5.75 -0.53
C TRP A 37 -11.93 6.20 0.89
N GLN A 38 -10.90 6.66 1.59
CA GLN A 38 -10.98 7.01 3.00
C GLN A 38 -10.41 8.40 3.24
N GLN A 39 -11.12 9.23 3.99
CA GLN A 39 -10.69 10.60 4.28
C GLN A 39 -10.45 10.79 5.78
N ARG A 40 -9.34 11.41 6.15
CA ARG A 40 -8.99 11.71 7.55
C ARG A 40 -8.43 13.13 7.67
N ILE A 41 -8.61 13.70 8.86
CA ILE A 41 -8.01 15.00 9.22
C ILE A 41 -6.61 14.73 9.77
N LEU A 42 -5.60 15.38 9.20
CA LEU A 42 -4.24 15.41 9.72
C LEU A 42 -4.19 16.28 10.99
N PRO A 43 -3.69 15.76 12.11
CA PRO A 43 -3.38 16.58 13.26
C PRO A 43 -2.20 17.51 12.94
N GLU A 44 -2.10 18.64 13.65
CA GLU A 44 -1.11 19.71 13.35
C GLU A 44 0.35 19.23 13.31
N THR A 45 0.66 18.14 14.02
CA THR A 45 2.03 17.59 14.15
C THR A 45 2.17 16.14 13.68
N GLY A 46 1.16 15.57 13.01
CA GLY A 46 1.18 14.16 12.61
C GLY A 46 1.34 13.92 11.11
N THR A 47 1.61 12.67 10.77
CA THR A 47 1.73 12.16 9.41
C THR A 47 0.55 11.24 9.08
N ALA A 48 0.38 10.88 7.80
CA ALA A 48 -0.63 9.90 7.42
C ALA A 48 -0.39 8.51 8.01
N ALA A 49 0.85 8.20 8.44
CA ALA A 49 1.17 6.95 9.11
C ALA A 49 0.59 6.87 10.54
N ASP A 50 0.30 8.03 11.15
CA ASP A 50 -0.19 8.12 12.53
C ASP A 50 -1.73 8.07 12.62
N LEU A 51 -2.42 8.06 11.48
CA LEU A 51 -3.88 8.12 11.41
C LEU A 51 -4.49 6.73 11.56
N ASN A 52 -5.62 6.65 12.29
CA ASN A 52 -6.43 5.45 12.32
C ASN A 52 -7.23 5.31 11.01
N TRP A 53 -6.90 4.27 10.26
CA TRP A 53 -7.54 3.94 8.99
C TRP A 53 -8.53 2.77 9.07
N GLU A 54 -8.95 2.39 10.27
CA GLU A 54 -10.10 1.51 10.45
C GLU A 54 -11.33 2.10 9.72
N PRO A 55 -12.21 1.24 9.18
CA PRO A 55 -13.39 1.69 8.44
C PRO A 55 -14.25 2.67 9.24
N GLN A 56 -14.59 3.80 8.63
CA GLN A 56 -15.48 4.81 9.20
C GLN A 56 -16.72 5.05 8.31
N ARG A 57 -17.75 5.69 8.88
CA ARG A 57 -19.06 5.90 8.23
C ARG A 57 -19.01 6.55 6.83
N PHE A 58 -18.01 7.39 6.57
CA PHE A 58 -17.87 8.13 5.31
C PHE A 58 -16.80 7.54 4.39
N ASP A 59 -16.23 6.39 4.76
CA ASP A 59 -15.37 5.66 3.85
C ASP A 59 -16.23 5.02 2.77
N GLU A 60 -15.74 5.05 1.54
CA GLU A 60 -16.46 4.55 0.38
C GLU A 60 -15.70 3.40 -0.28
N THR A 61 -16.44 2.51 -0.93
CA THR A 61 -15.88 1.52 -1.86
C THR A 61 -16.65 1.62 -3.15
N PHE A 62 -15.94 1.83 -4.27
CA PHE A 62 -16.56 1.98 -5.58
C PHE A 62 -15.59 1.64 -6.70
N SER A 63 -16.13 1.29 -7.88
CA SER A 63 -15.33 1.13 -9.10
C SER A 63 -14.95 2.50 -9.67
N ILE A 64 -13.65 2.80 -9.74
CA ILE A 64 -13.17 4.08 -10.26
C ILE A 64 -13.14 4.05 -11.80
N GLY A 65 -13.82 5.03 -12.41
CA GLY A 65 -13.89 5.17 -13.87
C GLY A 65 -12.98 6.26 -14.39
N SER A 66 -12.30 5.99 -15.51
CA SER A 66 -11.48 6.96 -16.25
C SER A 66 -10.51 7.81 -15.40
N PRO A 67 -9.72 7.20 -14.49
CA PRO A 67 -8.74 7.94 -13.73
C PRO A 67 -7.65 8.51 -14.65
N GLU A 68 -7.40 9.82 -14.55
CA GLU A 68 -6.40 10.52 -15.35
C GLU A 68 -5.67 11.56 -14.49
N VAL A 69 -4.44 11.91 -14.84
CA VAL A 69 -3.70 13.03 -14.24
C VAL A 69 -3.49 14.10 -15.29
N ARG A 70 -3.97 15.32 -15.03
CA ARG A 70 -3.70 16.50 -15.89
C ARG A 70 -2.98 17.57 -15.07
N GLY A 71 -1.71 17.80 -15.38
CA GLY A 71 -0.81 18.59 -14.53
C GLY A 71 -0.61 17.90 -13.18
N ILE A 72 -1.03 18.54 -12.09
CA ILE A 72 -1.00 17.99 -10.72
C ILE A 72 -2.41 17.73 -10.19
N THR A 73 -3.39 17.60 -11.09
CA THR A 73 -4.78 17.33 -10.73
C THR A 73 -5.14 15.90 -11.12
N LEU A 74 -5.62 15.13 -10.15
CA LEU A 74 -6.17 13.80 -10.38
C LEU A 74 -7.64 13.96 -10.77
N TYR A 75 -8.07 13.26 -11.81
CA TYR A 75 -9.45 13.21 -12.29
C TYR A 75 -9.95 11.77 -12.22
N TRP A 76 -11.26 11.59 -12.00
CA TRP A 76 -11.93 10.29 -12.02
C TRP A 76 -13.46 10.43 -12.13
N ARG A 77 -14.16 9.32 -12.31
CA ARG A 77 -15.63 9.23 -12.23
C ARG A 77 -16.04 8.16 -11.21
N LYS A 78 -17.20 8.38 -10.59
CA LYS A 78 -17.91 7.38 -9.78
C LYS A 78 -18.88 6.62 -10.68
N PRO A 79 -19.23 5.35 -10.36
CA PRO A 79 -20.10 4.54 -11.21
C PRO A 79 -21.49 5.16 -11.37
N ASP A 80 -22.00 5.81 -10.32
CA ASP A 80 -23.35 6.36 -10.29
C ASP A 80 -23.45 7.84 -10.74
N SER A 81 -22.36 8.39 -11.29
CA SER A 81 -22.32 9.81 -11.69
C SER A 81 -21.58 9.97 -13.01
N PRO A 82 -22.20 10.61 -14.02
CA PRO A 82 -21.51 10.92 -15.27
C PRO A 82 -20.46 12.04 -15.09
N ASP A 83 -20.51 12.75 -13.97
CA ASP A 83 -19.67 13.91 -13.71
C ASP A 83 -18.23 13.51 -13.39
N GLU A 84 -17.28 14.19 -14.03
CA GLU A 84 -15.86 14.08 -13.72
C GLU A 84 -15.59 14.78 -12.37
N ARG A 85 -14.99 14.04 -11.45
CA ARG A 85 -14.47 14.53 -10.17
C ARG A 85 -12.99 14.84 -10.32
N SER A 86 -12.50 15.78 -9.53
CA SER A 86 -11.10 16.17 -9.57
C SER A 86 -10.56 16.63 -8.23
N ILE A 87 -9.25 16.48 -8.06
CA ILE A 87 -8.52 16.99 -6.90
C ILE A 87 -7.11 17.44 -7.30
N THR A 88 -6.84 18.73 -7.11
CA THR A 88 -5.49 19.28 -7.29
C THR A 88 -4.68 19.01 -6.02
N VAL A 89 -3.51 18.38 -6.19
CA VAL A 89 -2.70 17.89 -5.07
C VAL A 89 -1.46 18.74 -4.86
N TYR A 90 -1.01 18.87 -3.61
CA TYR A 90 0.32 19.41 -3.31
C TYR A 90 1.33 18.32 -2.94
N LYS A 91 0.85 17.12 -2.61
CA LYS A 91 1.67 15.96 -2.25
C LYS A 91 0.94 14.66 -2.57
N LEU A 92 1.71 13.65 -2.96
CA LEU A 92 1.27 12.27 -3.15
C LEU A 92 2.27 11.35 -2.46
N GLU A 93 1.78 10.30 -1.79
CA GLU A 93 2.62 9.23 -1.26
C GLU A 93 2.04 7.88 -1.68
N LEU A 94 2.83 7.05 -2.37
CA LEU A 94 2.46 5.68 -2.71
C LEU A 94 3.18 4.71 -1.80
N ASP A 95 2.39 3.85 -1.16
CA ASP A 95 2.84 2.63 -0.52
C ASP A 95 2.61 1.46 -1.49
N PRO A 96 3.64 1.02 -2.22
CA PRO A 96 3.48 -0.04 -3.22
C PRO A 96 3.23 -1.41 -2.59
N PHE A 97 3.53 -1.62 -1.30
CA PHE A 97 3.29 -2.88 -0.62
C PHE A 97 1.83 -3.02 -0.23
N GLN A 98 1.27 -1.95 0.34
CA GLN A 98 -0.14 -1.92 0.74
C GLN A 98 -1.07 -1.54 -0.42
N GLN A 99 -0.53 -1.17 -1.59
CA GLN A 99 -1.29 -0.62 -2.72
C GLN A 99 -2.17 0.56 -2.29
N HIS A 100 -1.59 1.46 -1.49
CA HIS A 100 -2.24 2.67 -0.99
C HIS A 100 -1.59 3.91 -1.58
N LEU A 101 -2.40 4.78 -2.17
CA LEU A 101 -2.01 6.14 -2.52
C LEU A 101 -2.63 7.12 -1.53
N TYR A 102 -1.77 7.86 -0.83
CA TYR A 102 -2.15 8.99 0.01
C TYR A 102 -2.13 10.27 -0.83
N VAL A 103 -3.27 10.93 -0.88
CA VAL A 103 -3.56 12.11 -1.68
C VAL A 103 -3.75 13.30 -0.74
N TYR A 104 -2.92 14.33 -0.91
CA TYR A 104 -2.93 15.53 -0.09
C TYR A 104 -3.46 16.73 -0.91
N PRO A 105 -4.71 17.17 -0.67
CA PRO A 105 -5.36 18.19 -1.48
C PRO A 105 -4.76 19.58 -1.26
N GLN A 106 -4.56 20.35 -2.32
CA GLN A 106 -4.07 21.73 -2.21
C GLN A 106 -5.09 22.66 -1.53
N SER A 107 -6.39 22.41 -1.73
CA SER A 107 -7.50 23.20 -1.16
C SER A 107 -7.75 22.91 0.33
N GLN A 108 -7.33 21.76 0.84
CA GLN A 108 -7.57 21.32 2.22
C GLN A 108 -6.30 20.68 2.80
N ARG A 109 -5.42 21.53 3.34
CA ARG A 109 -4.08 21.13 3.81
C ARG A 109 -4.08 20.21 5.04
N ASN A 110 -5.17 20.22 5.80
CA ASN A 110 -5.38 19.37 6.97
C ASN A 110 -6.10 18.06 6.63
N VAL A 111 -6.30 17.74 5.35
CA VAL A 111 -6.98 16.50 4.93
C VAL A 111 -5.99 15.61 4.19
N VAL A 112 -6.09 14.32 4.46
CA VAL A 112 -5.47 13.28 3.63
C VAL A 112 -6.53 12.27 3.21
N ILE A 113 -6.45 11.87 1.95
CA ILE A 113 -7.30 10.85 1.37
C ILE A 113 -6.43 9.64 1.09
N ARG A 114 -6.82 8.46 1.56
CA ARG A 114 -6.18 7.19 1.20
C ARG A 114 -7.05 6.48 0.17
N VAL A 115 -6.48 6.25 -0.99
CA VAL A 115 -7.05 5.45 -2.07
C VAL A 115 -6.33 4.11 -2.09
N GLY A 116 -7.06 3.03 -1.86
CA GLY A 116 -6.51 1.68 -1.79
C GLY A 116 -7.19 0.70 -2.73
N LEU A 117 -6.50 -0.38 -3.09
CA LEU A 117 -7.17 -1.55 -3.65
C LEU A 117 -7.72 -2.42 -2.50
N PRO A 118 -8.96 -2.92 -2.57
CA PRO A 118 -9.62 -3.65 -1.48
C PRO A 118 -9.01 -5.05 -1.19
N GLN A 119 -7.89 -5.41 -1.80
CA GLN A 119 -7.31 -6.74 -1.67
C GLN A 119 -6.20 -6.78 -0.61
N VAL A 120 -6.24 -7.82 0.23
CA VAL A 120 -5.05 -8.31 0.93
C VAL A 120 -4.08 -8.81 -0.13
N VAL A 121 -3.15 -7.96 -0.57
CA VAL A 121 -2.12 -8.35 -1.51
C VAL A 121 -1.10 -9.19 -0.75
N TYR A 122 -1.29 -10.51 -0.76
CA TYR A 122 -0.22 -11.43 -0.35
C TYR A 122 0.95 -11.24 -1.31
N GLN A 123 2.06 -10.71 -0.81
CA GLN A 123 3.29 -10.67 -1.57
C GLN A 123 3.81 -12.09 -1.71
N GLN A 124 3.64 -12.67 -2.90
CA GLN A 124 4.16 -14.00 -3.21
C GLN A 124 5.66 -13.89 -3.46
N VAL A 125 6.44 -14.59 -2.63
CA VAL A 125 7.87 -14.75 -2.84
C VAL A 125 8.11 -16.20 -3.25
N LYS A 126 8.59 -16.41 -4.49
CA LYS A 126 8.91 -17.74 -5.00
C LYS A 126 10.36 -18.08 -4.66
N LEU A 127 10.54 -18.93 -3.66
CA LEU A 127 11.84 -19.50 -3.32
C LEU A 127 12.12 -20.74 -4.17
N THR A 128 13.35 -20.91 -4.64
CA THR A 128 13.75 -22.08 -5.43
C THR A 128 14.75 -22.90 -4.63
N ASP A 129 14.29 -24.04 -4.10
CA ASP A 129 15.08 -24.95 -3.26
C ASP A 129 15.69 -24.26 -2.01
N PRO A 130 14.84 -23.67 -1.12
CA PRO A 130 15.35 -22.96 0.04
C PRO A 130 15.87 -23.90 1.13
N GLN A 131 16.81 -23.39 1.94
CA GLN A 131 17.24 -24.03 3.17
C GLN A 131 16.27 -23.71 4.30
N PHE A 132 15.99 -24.71 5.15
CA PHE A 132 15.11 -24.58 6.31
C PHE A 132 15.89 -24.84 7.60
N VAL A 133 15.75 -23.96 8.58
CA VAL A 133 16.32 -24.12 9.93
C VAL A 133 15.23 -23.83 10.96
N LEU A 134 14.97 -24.77 11.85
CA LEU A 134 14.07 -24.58 12.99
C LEU A 134 14.91 -24.46 14.26
N THR A 135 14.77 -23.34 14.99
CA THR A 135 15.36 -23.16 16.32
C THR A 135 14.26 -23.09 17.36
N GLU A 136 14.46 -23.74 18.50
CA GLU A 136 13.50 -23.76 19.60
C GLU A 136 14.19 -23.19 20.86
N THR A 137 13.68 -22.07 21.38
CA THR A 137 14.24 -21.40 22.56
C THR A 137 13.12 -21.01 23.51
N GLY A 138 13.13 -21.53 24.74
CA GLY A 138 12.21 -21.09 25.80
C GLY A 138 10.72 -21.28 25.50
N GLY A 139 10.35 -22.27 24.69
CA GLY A 139 8.95 -22.55 24.30
C GLY A 139 8.44 -21.76 23.09
N GLN A 140 9.29 -20.95 22.46
CA GLN A 140 9.03 -20.34 21.16
C GLN A 140 9.91 -20.99 20.09
N SER A 141 9.33 -21.23 18.92
CA SER A 141 10.03 -21.81 17.77
C SER A 141 10.19 -20.76 16.69
N MET A 142 11.36 -20.69 16.06
CA MET A 142 11.63 -19.82 14.92
C MET A 142 12.01 -20.66 13.72
N LEU A 143 11.25 -20.55 12.63
CA LEU A 143 11.58 -21.14 11.34
C LEU A 143 12.27 -20.09 10.46
N THR A 144 13.51 -20.36 10.09
CA THR A 144 14.27 -19.58 9.13
C THR A 144 14.26 -20.29 7.78
N ILE A 145 13.85 -19.57 6.73
CA ILE A 145 13.85 -20.03 5.34
C ILE A 145 14.80 -19.15 4.55
N ARG A 146 15.80 -19.73 3.90
CA ARG A 146 16.84 -18.99 3.17
C ARG A 146 16.95 -19.45 1.72
N ASP A 147 16.96 -18.51 0.77
CA ASP A 147 17.29 -18.75 -0.64
C ASP A 147 18.58 -17.99 -0.96
N GLU A 148 19.70 -18.71 -1.05
CA GLU A 148 21.02 -18.12 -1.28
C GLU A 148 21.17 -17.53 -2.69
N LYS A 149 20.46 -18.09 -3.68
CA LYS A 149 20.51 -17.60 -5.07
C LYS A 149 19.83 -16.23 -5.18
N GLN A 150 18.72 -16.06 -4.47
CA GLN A 150 17.99 -14.79 -4.40
C GLN A 150 18.49 -13.85 -3.30
N ARG A 151 19.40 -14.31 -2.43
CA ARG A 151 19.87 -13.60 -1.24
C ARG A 151 18.72 -13.15 -0.34
N LEU A 152 17.76 -14.05 -0.12
CA LEU A 152 16.58 -13.78 0.70
C LEU A 152 16.58 -14.65 1.96
N GLU A 153 16.19 -14.06 3.09
CA GLU A 153 15.94 -14.75 4.34
C GLU A 153 14.58 -14.34 4.91
N LEU A 154 13.77 -15.33 5.26
CA LEU A 154 12.48 -15.17 5.94
C LEU A 154 12.59 -15.82 7.32
N GLN A 155 12.18 -15.10 8.35
CA GLN A 155 12.12 -15.60 9.73
C GLN A 155 10.68 -15.60 10.20
N ILE A 156 10.21 -16.75 10.66
CA ILE A 156 8.82 -17.00 11.02
C ILE A 156 8.80 -17.46 12.48
N SER A 157 8.26 -16.62 13.37
CA SER A 157 8.00 -17.01 14.75
C SER A 157 6.75 -17.89 14.80
N LEU A 158 6.89 -19.10 15.33
CA LEU A 158 5.85 -20.11 15.44
C LEU A 158 5.49 -20.30 16.92
N SER A 159 4.21 -20.19 17.23
CA SER A 159 3.68 -20.69 18.50
C SER A 159 3.67 -22.22 18.50
N PRO A 160 3.59 -22.88 19.67
CA PRO A 160 3.46 -24.33 19.74
C PRO A 160 2.27 -24.88 18.93
N GLU A 161 1.15 -24.14 18.90
CA GLU A 161 -0.03 -24.49 18.12
C GLU A 161 0.24 -24.41 16.62
N THR A 162 0.80 -23.30 16.13
CA THR A 162 1.11 -23.11 14.71
C THR A 162 2.16 -24.10 14.23
N LEU A 163 3.17 -24.43 15.06
CA LEU A 163 4.15 -25.47 14.75
C LEU A 163 3.50 -26.85 14.65
N GLY A 164 2.54 -27.16 15.54
CA GLY A 164 1.75 -28.39 15.47
C GLY A 164 0.97 -28.50 14.16
N GLN A 165 0.30 -27.43 13.74
CA GLN A 165 -0.41 -27.37 12.46
C GLN A 165 0.54 -27.54 11.26
N LEU A 166 1.71 -26.88 11.29
CA LEU A 166 2.72 -27.00 10.23
C LEU A 166 3.21 -28.44 10.09
N ARG A 167 3.53 -29.10 11.21
CA ARG A 167 3.96 -30.51 11.22
C ARG A 167 2.89 -31.45 10.65
N GLN A 168 1.61 -31.20 10.94
CA GLN A 168 0.51 -32.01 10.38
C GLN A 168 0.37 -31.85 8.86
N GLN A 169 0.62 -30.65 8.33
CA GLN A 169 0.54 -30.41 6.88
C GLN A 169 1.72 -31.03 6.12
N LEU A 170 2.91 -31.07 6.72
CA LEU A 170 4.12 -31.64 6.11
C LEU A 170 4.27 -33.15 6.30
N GLY A 171 3.60 -33.73 7.30
CA GLY A 171 3.70 -35.14 7.67
C GLY A 171 2.70 -36.07 6.96
N LYS A 172 2.22 -35.71 5.76
CA LYS A 172 1.43 -36.60 4.89
C LYS A 172 2.28 -37.23 3.80
#